data_AF-A0A3N5X360-F1
#
_entry.id   AF-A0A3N5X360-F1
#
_cell.length_a   1.000
_cell.length_b   1.000
_cell.length_c   1.000
_cell.angle_alpha   90.00
_cell.angle_beta   90.00
_cell.angle_gamma   90.00
#
_symmetry.space_group_name_H-M   'P 1'
#
loop_
_entity.id
_entity.type
_entity.pdbx_description
1 polymer ?
#
loop_
_entity_poly.entity_id
_entity_poly.type
_entity_poly.pdbx_seq_one_letter_code
_entity_poly.pdbx_strand_id
1 'polypeptide(L)'
;MRPIGSIIGLRPESEVQYRALHRHVFPGVLERISRSNIRNYSIFLRDGVLFSHLEYVGADHARDMAAIAADPVTREWWSLTDPLQVPLEEREPGAWWATMRPWHEQVDHQPRQASPRGGASSTSSFYGQGAGPDGRVNRAPRAGRSGPGVGRRGVRGRSARPRRRRC
;
A
#
# COMPACT_ATOMS: atom_id res chain seq x y z
N MET A 1 4.61 -0.39 1.89
CA MET A 1 4.31 1.05 1.78
C MET A 1 5.63 1.78 1.84
N ARG A 2 5.86 2.78 0.98
CA ARG A 2 7.14 3.46 0.83
C ARG A 2 6.97 4.95 1.15
N PRO A 3 7.61 5.50 2.20
CA PRO A 3 7.54 6.92 2.51
C PRO A 3 8.31 7.73 1.47
N ILE A 4 7.79 8.89 1.11
CA ILE A 4 8.43 9.85 0.21
C ILE A 4 8.33 11.23 0.84
N GLY A 5 9.49 11.86 1.04
CA GLY A 5 9.62 13.23 1.51
C GLY A 5 10.03 14.14 0.36
N SER A 6 9.53 15.37 0.33
CA SER A 6 9.99 16.40 -0.60
C SER A 6 9.86 17.79 0.00
N ILE A 7 10.69 18.73 -0.44
CA ILE A 7 10.67 20.13 0.01
C ILE A 7 10.58 21.10 -1.16
N ILE A 8 9.96 22.24 -0.89
CA ILE A 8 9.93 23.41 -1.78
C ILE A 8 9.84 24.69 -0.95
N GLY A 9 10.34 25.80 -1.46
CA GLY A 9 10.12 27.10 -0.87
C GLY A 9 8.69 27.59 -1.08
N LEU A 10 8.22 28.45 -0.19
CA LEU A 10 6.99 29.21 -0.29
C LEU A 10 7.34 30.70 -0.31
N ARG A 11 6.71 31.47 -1.20
CA ARG A 11 6.89 32.92 -1.21
C ARG A 11 6.39 33.51 0.13
N PRO A 12 7.13 34.41 0.79
CA PRO A 12 6.73 34.97 2.08
C PRO A 12 5.33 35.57 2.10
N GLU A 13 4.92 36.23 1.02
CA GLU A 13 3.61 36.86 0.84
C GLU A 13 2.46 35.88 0.58
N SER A 14 2.77 34.63 0.25
CA SER A 14 1.79 33.66 -0.25
C SER A 14 1.20 32.73 0.81
N GLU A 15 1.67 32.78 2.06
CA GLU A 15 1.26 31.82 3.10
C GLU A 15 -0.26 31.76 3.30
N VAL A 16 -0.90 32.93 3.42
CA VAL A 16 -2.35 33.01 3.67
C VAL A 16 -3.13 32.36 2.53
N GLN A 17 -2.78 32.70 1.27
CA GLN A 17 -3.42 32.15 0.09
C GLN A 17 -3.17 30.64 -0.04
N TYR A 18 -1.93 30.19 0.18
CA TYR A 18 -1.55 28.79 0.07
C TYR A 18 -2.35 27.92 1.06
N ARG A 19 -2.49 28.37 2.32
CA ARG A 19 -3.30 27.70 3.33
C ARG A 19 -4.79 27.69 2.97
N ALA A 20 -5.32 28.79 2.43
CA ALA A 20 -6.72 28.88 2.03
C ALA A 20 -7.05 27.89 0.91
N LEU A 21 -6.18 27.78 -0.10
CA LEU A 21 -6.26 26.77 -1.15
C LEU A 21 -6.24 25.36 -0.57
N HIS A 22 -5.26 25.03 0.29
CA HIS A 22 -5.12 23.67 0.84
C HIS A 22 -6.21 23.26 1.84
N ARG A 23 -7.02 24.20 2.35
CA ARG A 23 -8.26 23.88 3.10
C ARG A 23 -9.40 23.45 2.17
N HIS A 24 -9.33 23.80 0.89
CA HIS A 24 -10.37 23.58 -0.12
C HIS A 24 -9.78 22.94 -1.38
N VAL A 25 -8.93 21.93 -1.20
CA VAL A 25 -8.35 21.19 -2.33
C VAL A 25 -9.46 20.64 -3.21
N PHE A 26 -9.29 20.76 -4.52
CA PHE A 26 -10.27 20.27 -5.48
C PHE A 26 -10.51 18.77 -5.28
N PRO A 27 -11.76 18.32 -5.13
CA PRO A 27 -12.06 16.89 -4.92
C PRO A 27 -11.46 15.99 -6.00
N GLY A 28 -11.43 16.45 -7.26
CA GLY A 28 -10.81 15.71 -8.37
C GLY A 28 -9.30 15.50 -8.21
N VAL A 29 -8.58 16.44 -7.60
CA VAL A 29 -7.15 16.29 -7.28
C VAL A 29 -6.96 15.22 -6.21
N LEU A 30 -7.77 15.25 -5.15
CA LEU A 30 -7.73 14.24 -4.07
C LEU A 30 -8.04 12.85 -4.61
N GLU A 31 -9.04 12.73 -5.49
CA GLU A 31 -9.38 11.48 -6.16
C GLU A 31 -8.24 10.98 -7.05
N ARG A 32 -7.63 11.87 -7.85
CA ARG A 32 -6.49 11.53 -8.71
C ARG A 32 -5.29 11.04 -7.89
N ILE A 33 -4.93 11.73 -6.81
CA ILE A 33 -3.87 11.33 -5.87
C ILE A 33 -4.18 9.95 -5.29
N SER A 34 -5.41 9.72 -4.82
CA SER A 34 -5.83 8.43 -4.27
C SER A 34 -5.76 7.29 -5.30
N ARG A 35 -6.20 7.53 -6.54
CA ARG A 35 -6.09 6.57 -7.65
C ARG A 35 -4.65 6.28 -8.06
N SER A 36 -3.71 7.19 -7.77
CA SER A 36 -2.27 7.05 -8.03
C SER A 36 -1.51 6.45 -6.84
N ASN A 37 -2.19 5.67 -6.00
CA ASN A 37 -1.60 4.91 -4.90
C ASN A 37 -0.83 5.75 -3.85
N ILE A 38 -1.18 7.04 -3.70
CA ILE A 38 -0.65 7.91 -2.66
C ILE A 38 -1.60 7.89 -1.44
N ARG A 39 -1.05 7.67 -0.25
CA ARG A 39 -1.77 7.64 1.04
C ARG A 39 -1.08 8.57 2.03
N ASN A 40 -1.81 8.93 3.10
CA ASN A 40 -1.29 9.72 4.23
C ASN A 40 -0.46 10.95 3.79
N TYR A 41 -1.00 11.69 2.81
CA TYR A 41 -0.33 12.84 2.23
C TYR A 41 -0.55 14.08 3.09
N SER A 42 0.52 14.59 3.67
CA SER A 42 0.55 15.79 4.52
C SER A 42 1.58 16.79 4.02
N ILE A 43 1.25 18.08 4.13
CA ILE A 43 2.18 19.17 3.83
C ILE A 43 2.32 20.03 5.09
N PHE A 44 3.55 20.20 5.54
CA PHE A 44 3.95 20.99 6.69
C PHE A 44 4.63 22.27 6.21
N LEU A 45 4.54 23.35 6.99
CA LEU A 45 5.20 24.62 6.69
C LEU A 45 6.06 25.02 7.90
N ARG A 46 7.31 25.37 7.64
CA ARG A 46 8.24 25.93 8.64
C ARG A 46 9.22 26.87 7.96
N ASP A 47 9.36 28.10 8.48
CA ASP A 47 10.38 29.07 8.05
C ASP A 47 10.44 29.28 6.52
N GLY A 48 9.26 29.40 5.88
CA GLY A 48 9.13 29.58 4.43
C GLY A 48 9.39 28.32 3.58
N VAL A 49 9.60 27.16 4.21
CA VAL A 49 9.80 25.88 3.53
C VAL A 49 8.59 24.99 3.76
N LEU A 50 8.03 24.48 2.67
CA LEU A 50 7.02 23.44 2.66
C LEU A 50 7.70 22.09 2.64
N PHE A 51 7.36 21.22 3.58
CA PHE A 51 7.74 19.81 3.60
C PHE A 51 6.52 18.95 3.30
N SER A 52 6.60 18.14 2.26
CA SER A 52 5.56 17.20 1.86
C SER A 52 5.97 15.78 2.26
N HIS A 53 5.10 15.07 2.97
CA HIS A 53 5.26 13.66 3.32
C HIS A 53 4.09 12.87 2.75
N LEU A 54 4.39 11.81 1.99
CA LEU A 54 3.38 10.89 1.49
C LEU A 54 3.84 9.45 1.55
N GLU A 55 2.88 8.53 1.53
CA GLU A 55 3.12 7.10 1.50
C GLU A 55 2.65 6.51 0.19
N TYR A 56 3.58 5.95 -0.57
CA TYR A 56 3.27 5.29 -1.83
C TYR A 56 3.06 3.79 -1.63
N VAL A 57 1.94 3.26 -2.12
CA VAL A 57 1.56 1.84 -1.98
C VAL A 57 1.45 1.08 -3.31
N GLY A 58 1.73 1.74 -4.43
CA GLY A 58 1.63 1.15 -5.77
C GLY A 58 2.89 0.39 -6.19
N ALA A 59 2.85 -0.20 -7.39
CA ALA A 59 3.95 -0.96 -7.99
C ALA A 59 4.78 -0.14 -9.00
N ASP A 60 4.21 0.88 -9.63
CA ASP A 60 4.86 1.67 -10.69
C ASP A 60 4.69 3.17 -10.44
N HIS A 61 5.63 3.72 -9.66
CA HIS A 61 5.59 5.11 -9.23
C HIS A 61 5.67 6.08 -10.42
N ALA A 62 6.49 5.76 -11.42
CA ALA A 62 6.67 6.62 -12.58
C ALA A 62 5.37 6.75 -13.39
N ARG A 63 4.68 5.63 -13.62
CA ARG A 63 3.36 5.63 -14.27
C ARG A 63 2.33 6.43 -13.48
N ASP A 64 2.30 6.26 -12.16
CA ASP A 64 1.31 6.94 -11.31
C ASP A 64 1.55 8.45 -11.22
N MET A 65 2.81 8.89 -11.17
CA MET A 65 3.15 10.33 -11.24
C MET A 65 2.85 10.91 -12.63
N ALA A 66 3.12 10.16 -13.71
CA ALA A 66 2.76 10.58 -15.06
C ALA A 66 1.24 10.74 -15.23
N ALA A 67 0.45 9.87 -14.60
CA ALA A 67 -1.01 9.97 -14.60
C ALA A 67 -1.52 11.21 -13.83
N ILE A 68 -0.84 11.61 -12.75
CA ILE A 68 -1.12 12.87 -12.04
C ILE A 68 -0.77 14.07 -12.94
N ALA A 69 0.40 14.06 -13.57
CA ALA A 69 0.85 15.15 -14.43
C ALA A 69 0.00 15.35 -15.69
N ALA A 70 -0.60 14.27 -16.20
CA ALA A 70 -1.49 14.32 -17.36
C ALA A 70 -2.94 14.74 -17.00
N ASP A 71 -3.32 14.73 -15.73
CA ASP A 71 -4.69 15.00 -15.29
C ASP A 71 -5.03 16.50 -15.40
N PRO A 72 -6.09 16.88 -16.14
CA PRO A 72 -6.41 18.28 -16.39
C PRO A 72 -6.79 19.04 -15.11
N VAL A 73 -7.51 18.41 -14.18
CA VAL A 73 -7.93 19.03 -12.90
C VAL A 73 -6.70 19.31 -12.03
N THR A 74 -5.75 18.39 -12.01
CA THR A 74 -4.46 18.56 -11.34
C THR A 74 -3.65 19.70 -11.95
N ARG A 75 -3.63 19.82 -13.28
CA ARG A 75 -2.94 20.94 -13.96
C ARG A 75 -3.60 22.29 -13.67
N GLU A 76 -4.93 22.34 -13.60
CA GLU A 76 -5.66 23.54 -13.18
C GLU A 76 -5.30 23.92 -11.74
N TRP A 77 -5.29 22.94 -10.83
CA TRP A 77 -4.86 23.15 -9.45
C TRP A 77 -3.43 23.69 -9.35
N TRP A 78 -2.49 23.11 -10.10
CA TRP A 78 -1.10 23.57 -10.16
C TRP A 78 -0.95 25.00 -10.69
N SER A 79 -1.81 25.43 -11.63
CA SER A 79 -1.81 26.82 -12.09
C SER A 79 -2.10 27.84 -10.97
N LEU A 80 -2.77 27.41 -9.88
CA LEU A 80 -3.05 28.22 -8.71
C LEU A 80 -1.96 28.11 -7.64
N THR A 81 -1.35 26.94 -7.47
CA THR A 81 -0.38 26.70 -6.39
C THR A 81 1.07 26.95 -6.78
N ASP A 82 1.47 26.63 -8.01
CA ASP A 82 2.86 26.72 -8.46
C ASP A 82 3.40 28.16 -8.41
N PRO A 83 2.62 29.21 -8.78
CA PRO A 83 3.10 30.60 -8.68
C PRO A 83 3.41 31.02 -7.24
N LEU A 84 2.83 30.37 -6.24
CA LEU A 84 3.03 30.67 -4.82
C LEU A 84 4.30 30.03 -4.26
N GLN A 85 4.84 29.04 -4.97
CA GLN A 85 5.98 28.25 -4.56
C GLN A 85 7.29 28.78 -5.17
N VAL A 86 8.40 28.38 -4.58
CA VAL A 86 9.76 28.69 -5.02
C VAL A 86 10.56 27.39 -5.06
N PRO A 87 10.76 26.80 -6.25
CA PRO A 87 11.63 25.62 -6.40
C PRO A 87 13.02 25.88 -5.84
N LEU A 88 13.59 24.91 -5.13
CA LEU A 88 14.98 25.01 -4.66
C LEU A 88 15.94 25.05 -5.85
N GLU A 89 17.04 25.78 -5.70
CA GLU A 89 18.10 25.83 -6.71
C GLU A 89 18.74 24.44 -6.90
N GLU A 90 19.02 23.76 -5.78
CA GLU A 90 19.59 22.42 -5.73
C GLU A 90 18.51 21.32 -5.84
N ARG A 91 17.77 21.31 -6.95
CA ARG A 91 16.81 20.23 -7.26
C ARG A 91 17.24 19.46 -8.50
N GLU A 92 16.77 18.22 -8.60
CA GLU A 92 17.00 17.40 -9.79
C GLU A 92 16.49 18.09 -11.08
N PRO A 93 17.17 17.96 -12.22
CA PRO A 93 16.75 18.57 -13.47
C PRO A 93 15.30 18.20 -13.84
N GLY A 94 14.47 19.22 -14.07
CA GLY A 94 13.05 19.04 -14.40
C GLY A 94 12.13 18.76 -13.20
N ALA A 95 12.66 18.59 -11.99
CA ALA A 95 11.85 18.50 -10.79
C ALA A 95 11.29 19.87 -10.40
N TRP A 96 10.09 19.89 -9.82
CA TRP A 96 9.52 21.10 -9.21
C TRP A 96 9.78 21.11 -7.69
N TRP A 97 9.40 20.00 -7.03
CA TRP A 97 9.74 19.71 -5.64
C TRP A 97 11.05 18.94 -5.55
N ALA A 98 11.91 19.29 -4.59
CA ALA A 98 13.15 18.56 -4.34
C ALA A 98 12.86 17.33 -3.49
N THR A 99 13.06 16.13 -4.05
CA THR A 99 12.85 14.87 -3.33
C THR A 99 13.94 14.66 -2.28
N MET A 100 13.56 14.20 -1.10
CA MET A 100 14.48 13.87 0.00
C MET A 100 14.72 12.36 0.06
N ARG A 101 15.96 11.97 0.36
CA ARG A 101 16.30 10.59 0.70
C ARG A 101 16.12 10.37 2.20
N PRO A 102 15.36 9.36 2.64
CA PRO A 102 15.32 9.01 4.05
C PRO A 102 16.70 8.55 4.52
N TRP A 103 17.17 9.11 5.63
CA TRP A 103 18.44 8.72 6.26
C TRP A 103 18.26 7.55 7.25
N HIS A 104 17.14 7.53 7.95
CA HIS A 104 16.77 6.48 8.88
C HIS A 104 15.30 6.12 8.68
N GLU A 105 15.02 4.82 8.68
CA GLU A 105 13.68 4.27 8.69
C GLU A 105 13.60 3.25 9.83
N GLN A 106 12.81 3.56 10.85
CA GLN A 106 12.54 2.59 11.90
C GLN A 106 11.47 1.63 11.39
N VAL A 107 11.84 0.36 11.24
CA VAL A 107 10.88 -0.73 11.06
C VAL A 107 10.45 -1.19 12.44
N ASP A 108 9.15 -1.48 12.62
CA ASP A 108 8.56 -1.91 13.89
C ASP A 108 9.48 -2.86 14.65
N HIS A 109 9.88 -2.45 15.85
CA HIS A 109 10.71 -3.27 16.72
C HIS A 109 9.86 -4.45 17.22
N GLN A 110 10.05 -5.64 16.64
CA GLN A 110 9.54 -6.87 17.23
C GLN A 110 10.52 -7.32 18.31
N PRO A 111 10.19 -7.19 19.62
CA PRO A 111 11.04 -7.74 20.65
C PRO A 111 11.12 -9.26 20.45
N ARG A 112 12.34 -9.82 20.46
CA ARG A 112 12.53 -11.28 20.43
C ARG A 112 11.75 -11.88 21.59
N GLN A 113 10.77 -12.73 21.29
CA GLN A 113 10.14 -13.55 22.32
C GLN A 113 11.23 -14.40 22.98
N ALA A 114 11.35 -14.30 24.31
CA ALA A 114 12.25 -15.17 25.05
C ALA A 114 11.70 -16.60 24.96
N SER A 115 12.47 -17.51 24.36
CA SER A 115 12.15 -18.95 24.43
C SER A 115 12.06 -19.37 25.89
N PRO A 116 11.00 -20.09 26.32
CA PRO A 116 10.96 -20.59 27.68
C PRO A 116 12.13 -21.54 27.87
N ARG A 117 13.07 -21.17 28.75
CA ARG A 117 14.12 -22.08 29.20
C ARG A 117 13.46 -23.24 29.93
N GLY A 118 13.64 -24.45 29.39
CA GLY A 118 13.55 -25.74 30.05
C GLY A 118 12.54 -25.87 31.19
N GLY A 119 11.30 -26.28 30.85
CA GLY A 119 10.40 -26.89 31.82
C GLY A 119 10.91 -28.29 32.18
N ALA A 120 11.06 -28.52 33.48
CA ALA A 120 11.67 -29.68 34.09
C ALA A 120 11.07 -31.03 33.64
N SER A 121 11.97 -32.01 33.52
CA SER A 121 11.66 -33.44 33.60
C SER A 121 10.90 -33.73 34.89
N SER A 122 9.63 -34.13 34.80
CA SER A 122 8.96 -34.84 35.88
C SER A 122 8.86 -36.32 35.51
N THR A 123 9.77 -37.11 36.06
CA THR A 123 9.58 -38.54 36.26
C THR A 123 8.38 -38.75 37.18
N SER A 124 7.33 -39.38 36.70
CA SER A 124 6.36 -40.05 37.57
C SER A 124 6.39 -41.54 37.25
N SER A 125 7.01 -42.24 38.19
CA SER A 125 7.11 -43.67 38.29
C SER A 125 5.81 -44.25 38.84
N PHE A 126 5.46 -45.45 38.36
CA PHE A 126 4.78 -46.50 39.11
C PHE A 126 3.38 -46.22 39.67
N TYR A 127 2.37 -46.78 39.00
CA TYR A 127 1.43 -47.69 39.67
C TYR A 127 1.17 -48.89 38.75
N GLY A 128 1.67 -50.05 39.16
CA GLY A 128 1.21 -51.34 38.67
C GLY A 128 -0.08 -51.77 39.37
N GLN A 129 -0.87 -52.54 38.64
CA GLN A 129 -1.97 -53.47 39.02
C GLN A 129 -2.84 -53.56 37.76
N GLY A 130 -3.22 -54.68 37.17
CA GLY A 130 -3.18 -56.10 37.49
C GLY A 130 -4.11 -56.74 36.45
N ALA A 131 -3.71 -57.86 35.85
CA ALA A 131 -4.44 -58.50 34.75
C ALA A 131 -5.78 -59.10 35.20
N GLY A 132 -6.77 -59.08 34.30
CA GLY A 132 -8.01 -59.85 34.38
C GLY A 132 -8.50 -60.17 32.96
N PRO A 133 -8.81 -61.45 32.65
CA PRO A 133 -8.82 -61.95 31.29
C PRO A 133 -10.23 -61.87 30.70
N ASP A 134 -10.42 -61.27 29.53
CA ASP A 134 -11.52 -61.61 28.62
C ASP A 134 -11.26 -60.97 27.25
N GLY A 135 -10.56 -61.73 26.42
CA GLY A 135 -10.34 -61.40 25.02
C GLY A 135 -11.66 -61.42 24.25
N ARG A 136 -12.20 -60.23 23.96
CA ARG A 136 -13.18 -60.06 22.87
C ARG A 136 -12.86 -58.83 22.03
N VAL A 137 -12.40 -59.15 20.82
CA VAL A 137 -12.22 -58.25 19.67
C VAL A 137 -13.59 -57.83 19.16
N ASN A 138 -13.91 -56.53 19.20
CA ASN A 138 -15.05 -55.99 18.46
C ASN A 138 -14.59 -55.45 17.11
N ARG A 139 -14.86 -56.28 16.10
CA ARG A 139 -14.74 -56.03 14.67
C ARG A 139 -15.81 -55.02 14.23
N ALA A 140 -15.43 -54.02 13.44
CA ALA A 140 -16.36 -53.21 12.65
C ALA A 140 -16.91 -54.02 11.46
N PRO A 141 -18.06 -53.60 10.89
CA PRO A 141 -18.25 -53.71 9.45
C PRO A 141 -18.50 -52.36 8.76
N ARG A 142 -18.08 -52.36 7.50
CA ARG A 142 -17.99 -51.27 6.52
C ARG A 142 -19.30 -50.98 5.78
N ALA A 143 -19.29 -49.80 5.15
CA ALA A 143 -19.68 -49.49 3.75
C ALA A 143 -21.11 -49.03 3.42
N GLY A 144 -21.15 -47.91 2.68
CA GLY A 144 -22.16 -47.52 1.68
C GLY A 144 -21.71 -46.26 0.93
N ARG A 145 -20.98 -46.41 -0.19
CA ARG A 145 -21.36 -46.10 -1.60
C ARG A 145 -21.72 -44.61 -1.87
N SER A 146 -20.94 -43.88 -2.68
CA SER A 146 -21.02 -43.72 -4.17
C SER A 146 -22.34 -43.05 -4.60
N GLY A 147 -22.42 -41.93 -5.32
CA GLY A 147 -21.61 -41.42 -6.45
C GLY A 147 -22.27 -40.14 -7.07
N PRO A 148 -21.89 -39.73 -8.30
CA PRO A 148 -21.73 -38.32 -8.69
C PRO A 148 -22.80 -37.75 -9.67
N GLY A 149 -22.85 -36.42 -9.80
CA GLY A 149 -23.66 -35.69 -10.80
C GLY A 149 -22.83 -34.72 -11.64
N VAL A 150 -22.74 -35.02 -12.94
CA VAL A 150 -22.05 -34.30 -14.03
C VAL A 150 -22.99 -33.28 -14.69
N GLY A 151 -22.49 -32.13 -15.17
CA GLY A 151 -23.31 -31.23 -15.99
C GLY A 151 -22.62 -30.06 -16.69
N ARG A 152 -21.91 -30.34 -17.81
CA ARG A 152 -21.84 -29.63 -19.12
C ARG A 152 -21.75 -28.07 -19.14
N ARG A 153 -20.64 -27.48 -19.60
CA ARG A 153 -20.24 -27.13 -21.00
C ARG A 153 -21.19 -26.23 -21.79
N GLY A 154 -20.67 -25.06 -22.19
CA GLY A 154 -20.98 -24.35 -23.44
C GLY A 154 -20.56 -22.87 -23.37
N VAL A 155 -20.22 -22.11 -24.40
CA VAL A 155 -19.75 -22.28 -25.79
C VAL A 155 -19.06 -20.95 -26.15
N ARG A 156 -18.15 -20.99 -27.12
CA ARG A 156 -17.26 -19.92 -27.60
C ARG A 156 -18.01 -18.78 -28.31
N GLY A 157 -17.41 -17.59 -28.32
CA GLY A 157 -17.67 -16.52 -29.29
C GLY A 157 -16.37 -15.77 -29.62
N ARG A 158 -15.85 -15.96 -30.84
CA ARG A 158 -14.78 -15.17 -31.48
C ARG A 158 -15.42 -14.11 -32.38
N SER A 159 -14.78 -12.96 -32.57
CA SER A 159 -14.69 -12.16 -33.84
C SER A 159 -14.19 -10.75 -33.48
N ALA A 160 -12.95 -10.36 -33.75
CA ALA A 160 -12.35 -9.86 -35.01
C ALA A 160 -12.23 -8.32 -35.05
N ARG A 161 -10.97 -7.85 -35.05
CA ARG A 161 -10.47 -6.57 -35.60
C ARG A 161 -10.56 -6.63 -37.14
N PRO A 162 -10.56 -5.52 -37.95
CA PRO A 162 -9.35 -4.68 -38.09
C PRO A 162 -9.46 -3.23 -38.63
N ARG A 163 -8.31 -2.54 -38.51
CA ARG A 163 -7.64 -1.57 -39.43
C ARG A 163 -8.17 -0.13 -39.61
N ARG A 164 -7.34 0.80 -39.10
CA ARG A 164 -6.63 1.93 -39.78
C ARG A 164 -7.33 2.63 -40.95
N ARG A 165 -7.40 3.97 -40.86
CA ARG A 165 -6.93 4.87 -41.92
C ARG A 165 -6.20 6.07 -41.33
N ARG A 166 -5.00 6.33 -41.86
CA ARG A 166 -4.27 7.59 -41.78
C ARG A 166 -4.86 8.54 -42.82
N CYS A 167 -4.94 9.82 -42.49
CA CYS A 167 -4.65 10.92 -43.40
C CYS A 167 -3.49 11.69 -42.76
#